data_AF-B2TN49-F1
#
_entry.id   AF-B2TN49-F1
#
_cell.length_a   1.000
_cell.length_b   1.000
_cell.length_c   1.000
_cell.angle_alpha   90.00
_cell.angle_beta   90.00
_cell.angle_gamma   90.00
#
_symmetry.space_group_name_H-M   'P 1'
#
loop_
_entity.id
_entity.type
_entity.pdbx_description
1 polymer ?
#
loop_
_entity_poly.entity_id
_entity_poly.type
_entity_poly.pdbx_seq_one_letter_code
_entity_poly.pdbx_strand_id
1 'polypeptide(L)'
;MNTIINEAYEIADKNETILKGYIKISRNTNCLLFAHYCDSTLFYKRIFKISRDVFKVNKKINKNLKEIKKIAKEHGYKKVWAKGLFSIYGDLRPLAVEAGFGKWSQSGIIENEKYGTDFFISAVFFR
;
A
#
# COMPACT_ATOMS: atom_id res chain seq x y z
N MET A 1 -7.97 2.18 19.53
CA MET A 1 -7.75 2.09 18.06
C MET A 1 -8.80 1.14 17.49
N ASN A 2 -9.37 1.43 16.33
CA ASN A 2 -10.50 0.69 15.75
C ASN A 2 -10.12 -0.79 15.51
N THR A 3 -10.91 -1.77 15.96
CA THR A 3 -10.57 -3.22 15.97
C THR A 3 -10.05 -3.71 14.61
N ILE A 4 -10.74 -3.33 13.53
CA ILE A 4 -10.36 -3.65 12.15
C ILE A 4 -8.97 -3.13 11.74
N ILE A 5 -8.54 -1.98 12.25
CA ILE A 5 -7.24 -1.39 11.87
C ILE A 5 -6.11 -2.25 12.44
N ASN A 6 -6.26 -2.70 13.69
CA ASN A 6 -5.28 -3.55 14.35
C ASN A 6 -5.16 -4.91 13.63
N GLU A 7 -6.29 -5.55 13.33
CA GLU A 7 -6.31 -6.80 12.56
C GLU A 7 -5.69 -6.63 11.16
N ALA A 8 -5.99 -5.52 10.48
CA ALA A 8 -5.39 -5.23 9.18
C ALA A 8 -3.86 -5.06 9.27
N TYR A 9 -3.36 -4.47 10.36
CA TYR A 9 -1.93 -4.31 10.57
C TYR A 9 -1.23 -5.63 10.89
N GLU A 10 -1.85 -6.52 11.65
CA GLU A 10 -1.33 -7.87 11.88
C GLU A 10 -1.26 -8.69 10.59
N ILE A 11 -2.28 -8.58 9.73
CA ILE A 11 -2.29 -9.20 8.40
C ILE A 11 -1.17 -8.60 7.52
N ALA A 12 -1.00 -7.29 7.57
CA ALA A 12 0.04 -6.59 6.81
C ALA A 12 1.45 -7.04 7.23
N ASP A 13 1.67 -7.23 8.54
CA ASP A 13 2.93 -7.75 9.08
C ASP A 13 3.23 -9.16 8.61
N LYS A 14 2.22 -10.06 8.65
CA LYS A 14 2.33 -11.43 8.12
C LYS A 14 2.62 -11.48 6.62
N ASN A 15 2.24 -10.42 5.89
CA ASN A 15 2.46 -10.31 4.45
C ASN A 15 3.68 -9.42 4.10
N GLU A 16 4.57 -9.17 5.06
CA GLU A 16 5.85 -8.47 4.87
C GLU A 16 5.69 -7.01 4.41
N THR A 17 4.66 -6.33 4.90
CA THR A 17 4.49 -4.88 4.70
C THR A 17 5.50 -4.11 5.55
N ILE A 18 6.17 -3.11 4.98
CA ILE A 18 7.19 -2.30 5.65
C ILE A 18 6.67 -0.98 6.24
N LEU A 19 5.59 -0.42 5.67
CA LEU A 19 4.90 0.77 6.21
C LEU A 19 3.39 0.55 6.17
N LYS A 20 2.71 0.98 7.23
CA LYS A 20 1.27 0.78 7.45
C LYS A 20 0.69 2.12 7.90
N GLY A 21 -0.43 2.50 7.31
CA GLY A 21 -1.03 3.82 7.56
C GLY A 21 -2.54 3.75 7.52
N TYR A 22 -3.20 4.58 8.32
CA TYR A 22 -4.64 4.74 8.31
C TYR A 22 -4.97 6.22 8.20
N ILE A 23 -5.79 6.56 7.22
CA ILE A 23 -6.33 7.91 7.05
C ILE A 23 -7.82 7.81 6.76
N LYS A 24 -8.52 8.92 7.00
CA LYS A 24 -9.93 9.07 6.67
C LYS A 24 -10.05 10.09 5.55
N ILE A 25 -10.55 9.66 4.40
CA ILE A 25 -10.70 10.53 3.23
C ILE A 25 -12.17 10.97 3.08
N SER A 26 -12.45 11.76 2.04
CA SER A 26 -13.77 12.29 1.75
C SER A 26 -14.89 11.24 1.77
N ARG A 27 -16.11 11.70 2.05
CA ARG A 27 -17.32 10.86 2.17
C ARG A 27 -17.21 9.79 3.28
N ASN A 28 -16.48 10.11 4.35
CA ASN A 28 -16.27 9.24 5.51
C ASN A 28 -15.63 7.88 5.14
N THR A 29 -14.80 7.86 4.08
CA THR A 29 -14.20 6.62 3.58
C THR A 29 -12.93 6.33 4.34
N ASN A 30 -12.85 5.16 4.96
CA ASN A 30 -11.64 4.67 5.61
C ASN A 30 -10.65 4.23 4.54
N CYS A 31 -9.38 4.62 4.70
CA CYS A 31 -8.29 4.21 3.81
C CYS A 31 -7.16 3.62 4.64
N LEU A 32 -6.88 2.34 4.42
CA LEU A 32 -5.69 1.68 4.92
C LEU A 32 -4.65 1.65 3.80
N LEU A 33 -3.47 2.18 4.06
CA LEU A 33 -2.33 2.19 3.15
C LEU A 33 -1.26 1.23 3.62
N PHE A 34 -0.57 0.62 2.66
CA PHE A 34 0.48 -0.36 2.87
C PHE A 34 1.62 -0.14 1.89
N ALA A 35 2.86 -0.21 2.37
CA ALA A 35 4.06 -0.20 1.53
C ALA A 35 4.77 -1.55 1.55
N HIS A 36 5.20 -2.04 0.40
CA HIS A 36 6.06 -3.22 0.30
C HIS A 36 7.37 -2.81 -0.35
N TYR A 37 8.49 -3.29 0.21
CA TYR A 37 9.81 -3.00 -0.32
C TYR A 37 9.95 -3.50 -1.76
N CYS A 38 10.46 -2.64 -2.62
CA CYS A 38 10.92 -3.02 -3.96
C CYS A 38 12.04 -2.06 -4.37
N ASP A 39 13.20 -2.62 -4.66
CA ASP A 39 14.37 -1.88 -5.11
C ASP A 39 14.03 -1.02 -6.35
N SER A 40 14.28 0.28 -6.26
CA SER A 40 14.03 1.26 -7.32
C SER A 40 15.14 1.34 -8.36
N THR A 41 16.11 0.41 -8.34
CA THR A 41 17.20 0.37 -9.33
C THR A 41 16.67 0.55 -10.75
N LEU A 42 17.27 1.51 -11.46
CA LEU A 42 16.85 1.95 -12.79
C LEU A 42 16.54 0.78 -13.74
N PHE A 43 15.28 0.74 -14.18
CA PHE A 43 14.64 -0.26 -15.05
C PHE A 43 15.50 -0.69 -16.25
N TYR A 44 16.31 0.24 -16.78
CA TYR A 44 17.07 0.09 -18.03
C TYR A 44 18.28 -0.84 -17.91
N LYS A 45 18.84 -1.10 -16.72
CA LYS A 45 20.01 -1.98 -16.59
C LYS A 45 19.66 -3.46 -16.44
N ARG A 46 18.44 -3.81 -15.98
CA ARG A 46 18.06 -5.20 -15.61
C ARG A 46 16.55 -5.51 -15.75
N ILE A 47 15.96 -5.21 -16.90
CA ILE A 47 14.50 -5.30 -17.13
C ILE A 47 13.85 -6.64 -16.71
N PHE A 48 14.49 -7.78 -16.98
CA PHE A 48 13.95 -9.10 -16.62
C PHE A 48 14.04 -9.44 -15.12
N LYS A 49 15.06 -8.93 -14.44
CA LYS A 49 15.20 -9.12 -12.98
C LYS A 49 14.17 -8.26 -12.26
N ILE A 50 14.06 -7.00 -12.68
CA ILE A 50 13.15 -6.03 -12.10
C ILE A 50 11.69 -6.46 -12.31
N SER A 51 11.33 -6.93 -13.50
CA SER A 51 9.96 -7.42 -13.73
C SER A 51 9.62 -8.61 -12.82
N ARG A 52 10.53 -9.58 -12.64
CA ARG A 52 10.35 -10.69 -11.71
C ARG A 52 10.15 -10.22 -10.27
N ASP A 53 10.97 -9.29 -9.80
CA ASP A 53 10.87 -8.74 -8.44
C ASP A 53 9.57 -7.99 -8.24
N VAL A 54 9.17 -7.16 -9.22
CA VAL A 54 7.88 -6.47 -9.26
C VAL A 54 6.71 -7.45 -9.18
N PHE A 55 6.70 -8.53 -9.98
CA PHE A 55 5.64 -9.53 -9.93
C PHE A 55 5.61 -10.28 -8.60
N LYS A 56 6.77 -10.57 -8.01
CA LYS A 56 6.87 -11.20 -6.68
C LYS A 56 6.27 -10.29 -5.60
N VAL A 57 6.60 -9.01 -5.60
CA VAL A 57 6.04 -8.03 -4.67
C VAL A 57 4.55 -7.83 -4.92
N ASN A 58 4.12 -7.76 -6.18
CA ASN A 58 2.71 -7.66 -6.55
C ASN A 58 1.89 -8.85 -6.04
N LYS A 59 2.45 -10.07 -6.01
CA LYS A 59 1.78 -11.24 -5.42
C LYS A 59 1.55 -11.05 -3.92
N LYS A 60 2.53 -10.51 -3.18
CA LYS A 60 2.41 -10.19 -1.75
C LYS A 60 1.36 -9.11 -1.50
N ILE A 61 1.43 -8.01 -2.26
CA ILE A 61 0.45 -6.92 -2.21
C ILE A 61 -0.96 -7.47 -2.42
N ASN A 62 -1.20 -8.26 -3.47
CA ASN A 62 -2.54 -8.77 -3.76
C ASN A 62 -3.05 -9.74 -2.71
N LYS A 63 -2.17 -10.55 -2.10
CA LYS A 63 -2.51 -11.41 -0.97
C LYS A 63 -2.96 -10.56 0.23
N ASN A 64 -2.17 -9.56 0.62
CA ASN A 64 -2.48 -8.63 1.69
C ASN A 64 -3.83 -7.93 1.47
N LEU A 65 -4.01 -7.33 0.29
CA LEU A 65 -5.26 -6.64 -0.06
C LEU A 65 -6.48 -7.58 -0.03
N LYS A 66 -6.34 -8.83 -0.49
CA LYS A 66 -7.44 -9.80 -0.48
C LYS A 66 -7.89 -10.13 0.94
N GLU A 67 -6.94 -10.36 1.85
CA GLU A 67 -7.22 -10.67 3.25
C GLU A 67 -7.83 -9.47 3.97
N ILE A 68 -7.30 -8.26 3.79
CA ILE A 68 -7.84 -7.05 4.42
C ILE A 68 -9.25 -6.72 3.90
N LYS A 69 -9.52 -6.93 2.60
CA LYS A 69 -10.88 -6.78 2.07
C LYS A 69 -11.87 -7.76 2.70
N LYS A 70 -11.41 -8.97 3.06
CA LYS A 70 -12.25 -9.99 3.70
C LYS A 70 -12.66 -9.54 5.09
N ILE A 71 -11.70 -9.14 5.92
CA ILE A 71 -12.00 -8.67 7.29
C ILE A 71 -12.88 -7.40 7.28
N ALA A 72 -12.71 -6.51 6.31
CA ALA A 72 -13.57 -5.33 6.18
C ALA A 72 -15.03 -5.72 5.90
N LYS A 73 -15.25 -6.72 5.04
CA LYS A 73 -16.61 -7.22 4.81
C LYS A 73 -17.17 -7.96 6.03
N GLU A 74 -16.35 -8.72 6.74
CA GLU A 74 -16.75 -9.42 7.98
C GLU A 74 -17.15 -8.44 9.10
N HIS A 75 -16.51 -7.26 9.14
CA HIS A 75 -16.89 -6.15 10.02
C HIS A 75 -18.13 -5.36 9.54
N GLY A 76 -18.83 -5.83 8.49
CA GLY A 76 -20.08 -5.24 8.02
C GLY A 76 -19.96 -4.08 7.03
N TYR A 77 -18.75 -3.73 6.58
CA TYR A 77 -18.58 -2.68 5.57
C TYR A 77 -19.09 -3.17 4.21
N LYS A 78 -20.08 -2.46 3.65
CA LYS A 78 -20.75 -2.85 2.40
C LYS A 78 -19.92 -2.47 1.18
N LYS A 79 -19.20 -1.36 1.23
CA LYS A 79 -18.45 -0.82 0.09
C LYS A 79 -16.96 -0.96 0.37
N VAL A 80 -16.33 -1.95 -0.27
CA VAL A 80 -14.90 -2.27 -0.06
C VAL A 80 -14.18 -2.38 -1.40
N TRP A 81 -13.13 -1.58 -1.58
CA TRP A 81 -12.30 -1.53 -2.78
C TRP A 81 -10.83 -1.64 -2.41
N ALA A 82 -9.99 -2.08 -3.34
CA ALA A 82 -8.56 -2.09 -3.14
C ALA A 82 -7.84 -1.60 -4.38
N LYS A 83 -6.68 -1.00 -4.16
CA LYS A 83 -5.78 -0.51 -5.18
C LYS A 83 -4.41 -1.14 -4.97
N GLY A 84 -4.06 -2.05 -5.87
CA GLY A 84 -2.72 -2.65 -5.95
C GLY A 84 -1.82 -1.88 -6.90
N LEU A 85 -0.65 -2.47 -7.17
CA LEU A 85 0.42 -1.85 -7.96
C LEU A 85 -0.01 -1.45 -9.38
N PHE A 86 -0.72 -2.33 -10.10
CA PHE A 86 -1.10 -2.11 -11.50
C PHE A 86 -2.47 -1.45 -11.69
N SER A 87 -3.00 -0.79 -10.67
CA SER A 87 -4.30 -0.14 -10.79
C SER A 87 -4.21 1.19 -11.54
N ILE A 88 -5.06 1.34 -12.56
CA ILE A 88 -4.97 2.37 -13.60
C ILE A 88 -5.48 3.75 -13.14
N TYR A 89 -6.29 3.84 -12.06
CA TYR A 89 -6.97 5.08 -11.68
C TYR A 89 -6.67 5.56 -10.26
N GLY A 90 -6.41 6.86 -10.10
CA GLY A 90 -6.14 7.53 -8.82
C GLY A 90 -4.68 7.39 -8.37
N ASP A 91 -4.11 8.46 -7.82
CA ASP A 91 -2.76 8.47 -7.28
C ASP A 91 -2.77 8.18 -5.77
N LEU A 92 -2.04 7.15 -5.33
CA LEU A 92 -1.91 6.83 -3.90
C LEU A 92 -0.83 7.65 -3.20
N ARG A 93 0.04 8.32 -3.95
CA ARG A 93 1.17 9.08 -3.39
C ARG A 93 0.71 10.18 -2.42
N PRO A 94 -0.26 11.06 -2.76
CA PRO A 94 -0.75 12.06 -1.81
C PRO A 94 -1.29 11.43 -0.51
N LEU A 95 -2.00 10.30 -0.63
CA LEU A 95 -2.54 9.58 0.52
C LEU A 95 -1.45 8.94 1.38
N ALA A 96 -0.37 8.46 0.75
CA ALA A 96 0.79 7.90 1.46
C ALA A 96 1.55 8.98 2.23
N VAL A 97 1.69 10.19 1.68
CA VAL A 97 2.28 11.33 2.40
C VAL A 97 1.42 11.68 3.63
N GLU A 98 0.10 11.79 3.45
CA GLU A 98 -0.84 12.05 4.56
C GLU A 98 -0.77 10.95 5.63
N ALA A 99 -0.54 9.70 5.23
CA ALA A 99 -0.38 8.56 6.13
C ALA A 99 1.03 8.44 6.74
N GLY A 100 1.92 9.41 6.51
CA GLY A 100 3.26 9.44 7.10
C GLY A 100 4.27 8.47 6.48
N PHE A 101 4.04 8.00 5.24
CA PHE A 101 4.99 7.09 4.58
C PHE A 101 6.28 7.78 4.16
N GLY A 102 6.27 9.10 4.05
CA GLY A 102 7.43 9.88 3.64
C GLY A 102 7.02 11.29 3.22
N LYS A 103 7.97 12.00 2.60
CA LYS A 103 7.77 13.35 2.07
C LYS A 103 8.08 13.37 0.58
N TRP A 104 7.51 14.34 -0.14
CA TRP A 104 7.92 14.60 -1.52
C TRP A 104 9.37 15.07 -1.54
N SER A 105 10.23 14.35 -2.26
CA SER A 105 11.62 14.77 -2.48
C SER A 105 11.76 15.65 -3.72
N GLN A 106 12.95 16.19 -3.93
CA GLN A 106 13.26 17.00 -5.11
C GLN A 106 13.16 16.20 -6.44
N SER A 107 13.19 14.87 -6.39
CA SER A 107 13.01 14.02 -7.58
C SER A 107 11.54 13.83 -7.97
N GLY A 108 10.59 14.36 -7.18
CA GLY A 108 9.15 14.19 -7.41
C GLY A 108 8.63 12.80 -7.03
N ILE A 109 9.42 12.02 -6.28
CA ILE A 109 9.03 10.72 -5.72
C ILE A 109 8.91 10.88 -4.20
N ILE A 110 8.05 10.07 -3.57
CA ILE A 110 7.96 10.03 -2.11
C ILE A 110 9.18 9.31 -1.57
N GLU A 111 9.85 9.93 -0.62
CA GLU A 111 11.02 9.40 0.06
C GLU A 111 10.73 9.17 1.54
N ASN A 112 11.04 7.97 2.01
CA ASN A 112 11.00 7.57 3.41
C ASN A 112 12.41 7.63 4.00
N GLU A 113 12.55 8.08 5.25
CA GLU A 113 13.86 8.21 5.92
C GLU A 113 14.65 6.89 5.99
N LYS A 114 13.98 5.75 6.12
CA LYS A 114 14.60 4.43 6.25
C LYS A 114 14.69 3.67 4.92
N TYR A 115 13.65 3.80 4.09
CA TYR A 115 13.47 2.97 2.89
C TYR A 115 13.74 3.74 1.59
N GLY A 116 14.16 5.00 1.66
CA GLY A 116 14.37 5.84 0.48
C GLY A 116 13.11 5.89 -0.38
N THR A 117 13.27 5.67 -1.68
CA THR A 117 12.17 5.54 -2.64
C THR A 117 11.79 4.08 -2.95
N ASP A 118 12.35 3.10 -2.22
CA ASP A 118 12.34 1.67 -2.56
C ASP A 118 11.08 0.95 -2.08
N PHE A 119 9.90 1.45 -2.43
CA PHE A 119 8.65 0.80 -2.03
C PHE A 119 7.48 1.05 -2.98
N PHE A 120 6.60 0.06 -3.06
CA PHE A 120 5.30 0.18 -3.72
C PHE A 120 4.19 0.42 -2.72
N ILE A 121 3.28 1.33 -3.08
CA ILE A 121 2.13 1.70 -2.28
C ILE A 121 0.90 0.93 -2.77
N SER A 122 0.11 0.43 -1.83
CA SER A 122 -1.19 -0.17 -2.06
C SER A 122 -2.18 0.28 -1.00
N ALA A 123 -3.48 0.18 -1.27
CA ALA A 123 -4.50 0.64 -0.33
C ALA A 123 -5.79 -0.18 -0.37
N VAL A 124 -6.49 -0.22 0.76
CA VAL A 124 -7.88 -0.70 0.89
C VAL A 124 -8.75 0.46 1.34
N PHE A 125 -9.86 0.66 0.64
CA PHE A 125 -10.86 1.69 0.91
C PHE A 125 -12.16 1.03 1.36
N PHE A 126 -12.74 1.49 2.46
CA PHE A 126 -14.00 0.92 2.95
C PHE A 126 -14.91 1.92 3.67
N ARG A 127 -16.21 1.74 3.49
CA ARG A 127 -17.27 2.50 4.16
C ARG A 127 -18.59 1.72 4.21
#